data_AF-A0A0G4LTK1-F1
#
_entry.id   AF-A0A0G4LTK1-F1
#
_cell.length_a   1.000
_cell.length_b   1.000
_cell.length_c   1.000
_cell.angle_alpha   90.00
_cell.angle_beta   90.00
_cell.angle_gamma   90.00
#
_symmetry.space_group_name_H-M   'P 1'
#
loop_
_entity.id
_entity.type
_entity.pdbx_description
1 polymer ?
#
loop_
_entity_poly.entity_id
_entity_poly.type
_entity_poly.pdbx_seq_one_letter_code
_entity_poly.pdbx_strand_id
1 'polypeptide(L)'
;MPSAAPPPGIYVPVPTFFARKSAASYDPITPPLDLETQAAHSVYLAQAGIKGLILAAHPNIVGCKLSHGDASHHALIAANPSIDHTAFATFTGLGQHLLPVVSIGAAGAIDGSAGFFPRSVVRLYELAVKVRPTDEEAAERRLLQFRVSGVEEIVVKFGTVGIKEAISRLRGFGDIDGTRLPLHGGIPGGDAEWAQWKSVLEPLEAIEKSLGGQ
;
A
#
# COMPACT_ATOMS: atom_id res chain seq x y z
N MET A 1 -16.22 -10.86 19.40
CA MET A 1 -17.48 -10.98 18.62
C MET A 1 -17.09 -11.20 17.17
N PRO A 2 -17.72 -12.13 16.42
CA PRO A 2 -17.42 -12.26 14.99
C PRO A 2 -17.74 -10.94 14.29
N SER A 3 -16.82 -10.48 13.43
CA SER A 3 -17.01 -9.29 12.59
C SER A 3 -18.28 -9.46 11.75
N ALA A 4 -19.30 -8.65 11.99
CA ALA A 4 -20.48 -8.62 11.14
C ALA A 4 -20.22 -7.70 9.93
N ALA A 5 -20.88 -7.95 8.79
CA ALA A 5 -20.84 -7.01 7.67
C ALA A 5 -21.30 -5.62 8.14
N PRO A 6 -20.76 -4.51 7.59
CA PRO A 6 -21.29 -3.17 7.85
C PRO A 6 -22.81 -3.16 7.63
N PRO A 7 -23.60 -2.48 8.49
CA PRO A 7 -25.05 -2.44 8.32
C PRO A 7 -25.41 -1.89 6.93
N PRO A 8 -26.50 -2.36 6.30
CA PRO A 8 -26.97 -1.81 5.03
C PRO A 8 -27.10 -0.29 5.09
N GLY A 9 -26.55 0.42 4.11
CA GLY A 9 -26.54 1.88 4.10
C GLY A 9 -25.56 2.46 3.08
N ILE A 10 -25.47 3.78 3.05
CA ILE A 10 -24.53 4.51 2.20
C ILE A 10 -23.27 4.83 3.00
N TYR A 11 -22.13 4.45 2.42
CA TYR A 11 -20.79 4.74 2.88
C TYR A 11 -20.09 5.51 1.76
N VAL A 12 -19.34 6.55 2.11
CA VAL A 12 -18.72 7.42 1.12
C VAL A 12 -17.22 7.50 1.38
N PRO A 13 -16.37 7.45 0.34
CA PRO A 13 -14.98 7.86 0.49
C PRO A 13 -14.97 9.34 0.85
N VAL A 14 -14.29 9.70 1.93
CA VAL A 14 -14.06 11.11 2.28
C VAL A 14 -12.81 11.55 1.52
N PRO A 15 -12.92 12.47 0.54
CA PRO A 15 -11.75 12.98 -0.15
C PRO A 15 -10.83 13.69 0.85
N THR A 16 -9.52 13.59 0.61
CA THR A 16 -8.53 14.38 1.35
C THR A 16 -8.50 15.79 0.78
N PHE A 17 -8.72 16.80 1.62
CA PHE A 17 -8.60 18.20 1.24
C PHE A 17 -7.20 18.73 1.55
N PHE A 18 -6.63 19.47 0.61
CA PHE A 18 -5.33 20.12 0.74
C PHE A 18 -5.48 21.64 0.78
N ALA A 19 -4.54 22.31 1.44
CA ALA A 19 -4.53 23.75 1.57
C ALA A 19 -4.53 24.42 0.20
N ARG A 20 -5.27 25.53 0.11
CA ARG A 20 -5.40 26.34 -1.10
C ARG A 20 -4.04 26.95 -1.47
N LYS A 21 -3.80 27.19 -2.76
CA LYS A 21 -2.57 27.87 -3.25
C LYS A 21 -2.30 29.23 -2.59
N SER A 22 -3.34 29.89 -2.10
CA SER A 22 -3.25 31.18 -1.42
C SER A 22 -2.98 31.08 0.08
N ALA A 23 -2.96 29.88 0.67
CA ALA A 23 -2.68 29.69 2.09
C ALA A 23 -1.21 30.01 2.39
N ALA A 24 -0.97 30.65 3.54
CA ALA A 24 0.39 31.02 3.96
C ALA A 24 1.32 29.81 4.14
N SER A 25 0.75 28.63 4.42
CA SER A 25 1.47 27.36 4.60
C SER A 25 1.56 26.51 3.32
N TYR A 26 1.11 27.02 2.16
CA TYR A 26 1.05 26.23 0.94
C TYR A 26 2.44 25.88 0.43
N ASP A 27 2.65 24.59 0.15
CA ASP A 27 3.83 24.07 -0.52
C ASP A 27 3.41 23.41 -1.86
N PRO A 28 4.05 23.75 -2.99
CA PRO A 28 3.64 23.23 -4.30
C PRO A 28 4.00 21.76 -4.54
N ILE A 29 4.89 21.19 -3.72
CA ILE A 29 5.36 19.80 -3.81
C ILE A 29 4.61 18.93 -2.79
N THR A 30 4.44 19.43 -1.57
CA THR A 30 3.76 18.76 -0.46
C THR A 30 2.75 19.70 0.21
N PRO A 31 1.64 20.03 -0.45
CA PRO A 31 0.65 20.94 0.11
C PRO A 31 0.11 20.37 1.44
N PRO A 32 0.03 21.17 2.52
CA PRO A 32 -0.46 20.67 3.79
C PRO A 32 -1.96 20.34 3.71
N LEU A 33 -2.44 19.54 4.67
CA LEU A 33 -3.86 19.17 4.76
C LEU A 33 -4.72 20.39 5.15
N ASP A 34 -5.89 20.52 4.53
CA ASP A 34 -6.94 21.45 4.95
C ASP A 34 -7.86 20.74 5.95
N LEU A 35 -7.43 20.72 7.21
CA LEU A 35 -8.13 20.02 8.29
C LEU A 35 -9.52 20.62 8.57
N GLU A 36 -9.70 21.92 8.36
CA GLU A 36 -10.98 22.60 8.56
C GLU A 36 -12.01 22.12 7.54
N THR A 37 -11.65 22.12 6.25
CA THR A 37 -12.52 21.59 5.19
C THR A 37 -12.77 20.09 5.38
N GLN A 38 -11.75 19.32 5.78
CA GLN A 38 -11.89 17.89 6.08
C GLN A 38 -12.92 17.64 7.19
N ALA A 39 -12.87 18.41 8.27
CA ALA A 39 -13.80 18.32 9.40
C ALA A 39 -15.21 18.76 9.00
N ALA A 40 -15.34 19.89 8.31
CA ALA A 40 -16.62 20.42 7.84
C ALA A 40 -17.34 19.43 6.90
N HIS A 41 -16.60 18.83 5.94
CA HIS A 41 -17.13 17.81 5.06
C HIS A 41 -17.54 16.55 5.83
N SER A 42 -16.74 16.13 6.81
CA SER A 42 -17.07 15.01 7.69
C SER A 42 -18.39 15.25 8.43
N VAL A 43 -18.56 16.41 9.07
CA VAL A 43 -19.80 16.79 9.76
C VAL A 43 -21.00 16.81 8.80
N TYR A 44 -20.84 17.39 7.61
CA TYR A 44 -21.87 17.40 6.57
C TYR A 44 -22.34 15.98 6.22
N LEU A 45 -21.41 15.04 6.04
CA LEU A 45 -21.73 13.65 5.75
C LEU A 45 -22.46 12.96 6.91
N ALA A 46 -22.02 13.16 8.16
CA ALA A 46 -22.74 12.62 9.32
C ALA A 46 -24.16 13.16 9.42
N GLN A 47 -24.36 14.47 9.21
CA GLN A 47 -25.68 15.10 9.22
C GLN A 47 -26.58 14.55 8.10
N ALA A 48 -26.02 14.18 6.96
CA ALA A 48 -26.73 13.51 5.86
C ALA A 48 -27.08 12.03 6.14
N GLY A 49 -26.70 11.49 7.31
CA GLY A 49 -27.00 10.12 7.70
C GLY A 49 -26.04 9.06 7.15
N ILE A 50 -24.87 9.47 6.64
CA ILE A 50 -23.80 8.55 6.23
C ILE A 50 -23.33 7.72 7.44
N LYS A 51 -23.22 6.40 7.26
CA LYS A 51 -23.04 5.45 8.36
C LYS A 51 -21.58 5.20 8.78
N GLY A 52 -20.60 5.84 8.13
CA GLY A 52 -19.17 5.52 8.28
C GLY A 52 -18.24 6.70 8.60
N LEU A 53 -18.61 7.61 9.52
CA LEU A 53 -17.75 8.76 9.82
C LEU A 53 -16.70 8.51 10.93
N ILE A 54 -17.02 7.67 11.92
CA ILE A 54 -16.06 7.22 12.95
C ILE A 54 -15.73 5.76 12.63
N LEU A 55 -14.66 5.57 11.87
CA LEU A 55 -14.36 4.28 11.27
C LEU A 55 -13.70 3.32 12.29
N ALA A 56 -12.69 3.77 13.05
CA ALA A 56 -11.90 2.86 13.90
C ALA A 56 -12.62 2.33 15.16
N ALA A 57 -13.66 3.02 15.66
CA ALA A 57 -14.42 2.57 16.83
C ALA A 57 -15.67 1.74 16.46
N HIS A 58 -16.00 1.63 15.16
CA HIS A 58 -17.17 0.89 14.72
C HIS A 58 -16.87 -0.61 14.68
N PRO A 59 -17.67 -1.49 15.31
CA PRO A 59 -17.35 -2.91 15.47
C PRO A 59 -17.25 -3.70 14.15
N ASN A 60 -17.82 -3.17 13.06
CA ASN A 60 -17.77 -3.80 11.73
C ASN A 60 -16.71 -3.21 10.80
N ILE A 61 -15.91 -2.25 11.28
CA ILE A 61 -14.80 -1.68 10.52
C ILE A 61 -13.52 -2.14 11.21
N VAL A 62 -12.89 -3.13 10.60
CA VAL A 62 -11.82 -3.93 11.22
C VAL A 62 -10.42 -3.52 10.76
N GLY A 63 -10.29 -2.40 10.06
CA GLY A 63 -9.01 -1.94 9.59
C GLY A 63 -9.07 -0.88 8.50
N CYS A 64 -7.88 -0.50 8.03
CA CYS A 64 -7.70 0.39 6.90
C CYS A 64 -6.47 0.02 6.08
N LYS A 65 -6.45 0.44 4.82
CA LYS A 65 -5.27 0.40 3.95
C LYS A 65 -4.88 1.83 3.58
N LEU A 66 -3.68 2.25 3.92
CA LEU A 66 -3.16 3.58 3.57
C LEU A 66 -2.30 3.49 2.31
N SER A 67 -2.79 4.05 1.20
CA SER A 67 -2.08 4.05 -0.11
C SER A 67 -1.22 5.30 -0.31
N HIS A 68 -0.46 5.72 0.70
CA HIS A 68 0.43 6.88 0.62
C HIS A 68 1.74 6.63 1.37
N GLY A 69 2.75 7.46 1.07
CA GLY A 69 4.09 7.25 1.57
C GLY A 69 4.39 7.72 2.99
N ASP A 70 3.47 8.41 3.65
CA ASP A 70 3.73 9.00 4.96
C ASP A 70 3.74 7.95 6.09
N ALA A 71 4.93 7.60 6.59
CA ALA A 71 5.09 6.67 7.71
C ALA A 71 4.57 7.25 9.04
N SER A 72 4.54 8.57 9.20
CA SER A 72 3.99 9.23 10.39
C SER A 72 2.49 9.01 10.48
N HIS A 73 1.78 9.12 9.35
CA HIS A 73 0.35 8.80 9.28
C HIS A 73 0.06 7.33 9.60
N HIS A 74 0.92 6.40 9.16
CA HIS A 74 0.81 5.00 9.58
C HIS A 74 0.97 4.85 11.09
N ALA A 75 1.96 5.53 11.70
CA ALA A 75 2.18 5.48 13.15
C ALA A 75 1.00 6.03 13.96
N LEU A 76 0.40 7.13 13.51
CA LEU A 76 -0.75 7.76 14.17
C LEU A 76 -1.99 6.87 14.25
N ILE A 77 -2.08 5.83 13.40
CA ILE A 77 -3.14 4.82 13.47
C ILE A 77 -2.60 3.56 14.13
N ALA A 78 -1.55 2.94 13.58
CA ALA A 78 -1.03 1.64 14.00
C ALA A 78 -0.50 1.59 15.44
N ALA A 79 -0.07 2.72 16.00
CA ALA A 79 0.42 2.82 17.37
C ALA A 79 -0.48 3.66 18.29
N ASN A 80 -1.69 4.03 17.83
CA ASN A 80 -2.59 4.86 18.62
C ASN A 80 -3.13 4.09 19.84
N PRO A 81 -2.90 4.55 21.08
CA PRO A 81 -3.37 3.83 22.26
C PRO A 81 -4.89 3.86 22.43
N SER A 82 -5.60 4.70 21.68
CA SER A 82 -7.07 4.78 21.71
C SER A 82 -7.76 3.80 20.75
N ILE A 83 -7.00 3.06 19.93
CA ILE A 83 -7.51 2.07 18.98
C ILE A 83 -7.28 0.66 19.56
N ASP A 84 -8.32 -0.17 19.53
CA ASP A 84 -8.19 -1.60 19.83
C ASP A 84 -7.56 -2.34 18.64
N HIS A 85 -6.23 -2.49 18.68
CA HIS A 85 -5.46 -3.17 17.64
C HIS A 85 -5.72 -4.68 17.54
N THR A 86 -6.50 -5.26 18.48
CA THR A 86 -6.99 -6.64 18.33
C THR A 86 -8.23 -6.73 17.45
N ALA A 87 -8.93 -5.61 17.25
CA ALA A 87 -10.14 -5.48 16.44
C ALA A 87 -9.93 -4.65 15.16
N PHE A 88 -8.88 -3.82 15.10
CA PHE A 88 -8.60 -2.92 13.98
C PHE A 88 -7.17 -3.07 13.46
N ALA A 89 -7.00 -3.46 12.19
CA ALA A 89 -5.71 -3.68 11.55
C ALA A 89 -5.35 -2.57 10.54
N THR A 90 -4.17 -1.98 10.68
CA THR A 90 -3.64 -0.99 9.73
C THR A 90 -2.72 -1.66 8.71
N PHE A 91 -2.99 -1.50 7.42
CA PHE A 91 -2.16 -2.01 6.32
C PHE A 91 -1.56 -0.85 5.52
N THR A 92 -0.32 -1.01 5.04
CA THR A 92 0.20 -0.16 3.96
C THR A 92 -0.33 -0.64 2.62
N GLY A 93 -0.60 0.28 1.71
CA GLY A 93 -0.86 -0.02 0.30
C GLY A 93 0.39 -0.09 -0.56
N LEU A 94 1.58 0.05 0.05
CA LEU A 94 2.87 0.20 -0.61
C LEU A 94 3.87 -0.82 -0.02
N GLY A 95 4.25 -1.83 -0.80
CA GLY A 95 5.25 -2.84 -0.40
C GLY A 95 6.60 -2.23 -0.07
N GLN A 96 6.93 -1.11 -0.70
CA GLN A 96 8.12 -0.30 -0.41
C GLN A 96 8.18 0.23 1.03
N HIS A 97 7.07 0.22 1.78
CA HIS A 97 6.98 0.66 3.17
C HIS A 97 6.69 -0.47 4.17
N LEU A 98 6.68 -1.74 3.73
CA LEU A 98 6.27 -2.87 4.55
C LEU A 98 7.09 -3.01 5.84
N LEU A 99 8.41 -3.07 5.75
CA LEU A 99 9.30 -3.22 6.90
C LEU A 99 9.14 -2.09 7.94
N PRO A 100 9.25 -0.79 7.58
CA PRO A 100 9.13 0.28 8.56
C PRO A 100 7.74 0.36 9.19
N VAL A 101 6.65 0.15 8.44
CA VAL A 101 5.30 0.28 8.99
C VAL A 101 4.90 -0.93 9.86
N VAL A 102 5.35 -2.15 9.52
CA VAL A 102 5.17 -3.31 10.41
C VAL A 102 5.95 -3.13 11.70
N SER A 103 7.14 -2.54 11.64
CA SER A 103 7.96 -2.28 12.84
C SER A 103 7.31 -1.30 13.83
N ILE A 104 6.33 -0.51 13.40
CA ILE A 104 5.55 0.44 14.25
C ILE A 104 4.15 -0.08 14.60
N GLY A 105 3.81 -1.33 14.26
CA GLY A 105 2.54 -1.97 14.63
C GLY A 105 1.53 -2.16 13.49
N ALA A 106 1.87 -1.83 12.23
CA ALA A 106 1.00 -2.16 11.10
C ALA A 106 0.91 -3.69 10.90
N ALA A 107 -0.24 -4.16 10.45
CA ALA A 107 -0.55 -5.57 10.27
C ALA A 107 0.08 -6.20 9.01
N GLY A 108 0.56 -5.38 8.06
CA GLY A 108 1.19 -5.85 6.83
C GLY A 108 0.94 -4.91 5.65
N ALA A 109 0.93 -5.48 4.45
CA ALA A 109 0.69 -4.74 3.21
C ALA A 109 -0.41 -5.37 2.35
N ILE A 110 -1.15 -4.53 1.65
CA ILE A 110 -2.00 -4.90 0.50
C ILE A 110 -1.36 -4.23 -0.71
N ASP A 111 -0.49 -4.98 -1.37
CA ASP A 111 0.56 -4.46 -2.23
C ASP A 111 0.42 -4.90 -3.69
N GLY A 112 0.84 -4.04 -4.63
CA GLY A 112 0.84 -4.32 -6.06
C GLY A 112 1.96 -5.27 -6.48
N SER A 113 3.18 -5.05 -5.96
CA SER A 113 4.33 -5.90 -6.31
C SER A 113 4.18 -7.35 -5.87
N ALA A 114 3.44 -7.62 -4.79
CA ALA A 114 3.08 -8.97 -4.36
C ALA A 114 2.36 -9.79 -5.44
N GLY A 115 1.70 -9.14 -6.41
CA GLY A 115 1.08 -9.83 -7.56
C GLY A 115 2.09 -10.49 -8.50
N PHE A 116 3.32 -9.98 -8.55
CA PHE A 116 4.39 -10.52 -9.38
C PHE A 116 5.67 -10.87 -8.62
N PHE A 117 5.80 -10.64 -7.31
CA PHE A 117 6.87 -11.17 -6.44
C PHE A 117 6.32 -11.69 -5.10
N PRO A 118 5.36 -12.63 -5.11
CA PRO A 118 4.62 -13.02 -3.92
C PRO A 118 5.51 -13.62 -2.83
N ARG A 119 6.44 -14.52 -3.16
CA ARG A 119 7.26 -15.19 -2.13
C ARG A 119 8.23 -14.23 -1.48
N SER A 120 8.81 -13.32 -2.25
CA SER A 120 9.74 -12.30 -1.75
C SER A 120 9.04 -11.32 -0.81
N VAL A 121 7.82 -10.87 -1.14
CA VAL A 121 7.04 -9.97 -0.27
C VAL A 121 6.56 -10.71 0.99
N VAL A 122 6.14 -11.98 0.87
CA VAL A 122 5.81 -12.82 2.04
C VAL A 122 7.02 -13.01 2.95
N ARG A 123 8.19 -13.34 2.39
CA ARG A 123 9.43 -13.49 3.15
C ARG A 123 9.83 -12.19 3.87
N LEU A 124 9.67 -11.05 3.20
CA LEU A 124 9.88 -9.75 3.81
C LEU A 124 8.94 -9.53 5.00
N TYR A 125 7.65 -9.86 4.86
CA TYR A 125 6.68 -9.78 5.96
C TYR A 125 7.07 -10.69 7.13
N GLU A 126 7.39 -11.96 6.88
CA GLU A 126 7.82 -12.93 7.91
C GLU A 126 9.02 -12.44 8.72
N LEU A 127 9.97 -11.75 8.07
CA LEU A 127 11.12 -11.17 8.75
C LEU A 127 10.80 -9.82 9.41
N ALA A 128 9.85 -9.06 8.87
CA ALA A 128 9.43 -7.78 9.42
C ALA A 128 8.69 -7.95 10.76
N VAL A 129 7.87 -9.00 10.91
CA VAL A 129 7.13 -9.28 12.16
C VAL A 129 8.02 -9.79 13.31
N LYS A 130 9.27 -10.15 13.03
CA LYS A 130 10.21 -10.61 14.07
C LYS A 130 10.67 -9.44 14.94
N VAL A 131 10.34 -9.51 16.23
CA VAL A 131 10.80 -8.56 17.25
C VAL A 131 12.31 -8.67 17.50
N ARG A 132 12.88 -9.87 17.40
CA ARG A 132 14.29 -10.16 17.64
C ARG A 132 14.87 -11.04 16.52
N PRO A 133 15.13 -10.48 15.32
CA PRO A 133 15.79 -11.21 14.25
C PRO A 133 17.26 -11.47 14.60
N THR A 134 17.86 -12.51 14.01
CA THR A 134 19.32 -12.66 13.98
C THR A 134 19.96 -11.56 13.11
N ASP A 135 21.27 -11.38 13.18
CA ASP A 135 21.97 -10.42 12.32
C ASP A 135 21.79 -10.74 10.83
N GLU A 136 21.77 -12.03 10.48
CA GLU A 136 21.50 -12.52 9.13
C GLU A 136 20.08 -12.19 8.68
N GLU A 137 19.08 -12.45 9.51
CA GLU A 137 17.68 -12.13 9.23
C GLU A 137 17.45 -10.61 9.12
N ALA A 138 18.14 -9.83 9.95
CA ALA A 138 18.11 -8.38 9.90
C ALA A 138 18.75 -7.84 8.62
N ALA A 139 19.82 -8.46 8.13
CA ALA A 139 20.42 -8.14 6.84
C ALA A 139 19.50 -8.53 5.67
N GLU A 140 18.93 -9.73 5.73
CA GLU A 140 18.01 -10.25 4.70
C GLU A 140 16.78 -9.36 4.54
N ARG A 141 16.11 -8.96 5.63
CA ARG A 141 14.92 -8.11 5.55
C ARG A 141 15.21 -6.71 5.02
N ARG A 142 16.39 -6.14 5.33
CA ARG A 142 16.81 -4.85 4.75
C ARG A 142 17.07 -4.98 3.26
N LEU A 143 17.72 -6.06 2.83
CA LEU A 143 17.96 -6.33 1.42
C LEU A 143 16.64 -6.54 0.67
N LEU A 144 15.75 -7.38 1.20
CA LEU A 144 14.42 -7.60 0.62
C LEU A 144 13.62 -6.30 0.55
N GLN A 145 13.62 -5.48 1.60
CA GLN A 145 12.95 -4.18 1.55
C GLN A 145 13.50 -3.29 0.44
N PHE A 146 14.82 -3.19 0.29
CA PHE A 146 15.46 -2.44 -0.80
C PHE A 146 15.02 -2.94 -2.18
N ARG A 147 14.97 -4.26 -2.38
CA ARG A 147 14.56 -4.85 -3.66
C ARG A 147 13.08 -4.64 -3.96
N VAL A 148 12.22 -4.85 -2.96
CA VAL A 148 10.78 -4.60 -3.08
C VAL A 148 10.53 -3.12 -3.39
N SER A 149 11.22 -2.20 -2.72
CA SER A 149 11.15 -0.77 -3.04
C SER A 149 11.54 -0.47 -4.48
N GLY A 150 12.60 -1.12 -4.99
CA GLY A 150 13.04 -0.93 -6.37
C GLY A 150 12.02 -1.40 -7.41
N VAL A 151 11.36 -2.55 -7.22
CA VAL A 151 10.38 -3.06 -8.19
C VAL A 151 9.03 -2.36 -8.09
N GLU A 152 8.68 -1.83 -6.91
CA GLU A 152 7.45 -1.07 -6.70
C GLU A 152 7.44 0.24 -7.51
N GLU A 153 8.60 0.78 -7.90
CA GLU A 153 8.70 1.93 -8.81
C GLU A 153 8.03 1.68 -10.18
N ILE A 154 7.93 0.42 -10.62
CA ILE A 154 7.11 0.05 -11.81
C ILE A 154 5.64 0.33 -11.54
N VAL A 155 5.16 -0.03 -10.35
CA VAL A 155 3.78 0.18 -9.92
C VAL A 155 3.50 1.67 -9.74
N VAL A 156 4.43 2.42 -9.16
CA VAL A 156 4.32 3.88 -9.02
C VAL A 156 4.21 4.55 -10.39
N LYS A 157 5.06 4.17 -11.34
CA LYS A 157 5.12 4.80 -12.67
C LYS A 157 3.96 4.39 -13.59
N PHE A 158 3.55 3.12 -13.56
CA PHE A 158 2.64 2.55 -14.56
C PHE A 158 1.34 1.97 -13.99
N GLY A 159 1.18 1.97 -12.68
CA GLY A 159 -0.02 1.47 -12.00
C GLY A 159 -0.39 0.06 -12.43
N THR A 160 -1.68 -0.14 -12.67
CA THR A 160 -2.24 -1.44 -13.07
C THR A 160 -1.65 -1.99 -14.37
N VAL A 161 -1.28 -1.13 -15.33
CA VAL A 161 -0.65 -1.59 -16.59
C VAL A 161 0.69 -2.25 -16.29
N GLY A 162 1.53 -1.60 -15.47
CA GLY A 162 2.82 -2.15 -15.04
C GLY A 162 2.69 -3.45 -14.26
N ILE A 163 1.73 -3.53 -13.33
CA ILE A 163 1.45 -4.77 -12.58
C ILE A 163 1.11 -5.92 -13.55
N LYS A 164 0.18 -5.70 -14.49
CA LYS A 164 -0.27 -6.75 -15.41
C LYS A 164 0.83 -7.21 -16.35
N GLU A 165 1.61 -6.28 -16.88
CA GLU A 165 2.72 -6.63 -17.75
C GLU A 165 3.83 -7.38 -16.99
N ALA A 166 4.13 -6.97 -15.75
CA ALA A 166 5.09 -7.70 -14.91
C ALA A 166 4.63 -9.12 -14.61
N ILE A 167 3.33 -9.33 -14.32
CA ILE A 167 2.74 -10.68 -14.17
C ILE A 167 2.92 -11.48 -15.46
N SER A 168 2.55 -10.91 -16.61
CA SER A 168 2.65 -11.60 -17.90
C SER A 168 4.09 -12.01 -18.21
N ARG A 169 5.04 -11.08 -18.11
CA ARG A 169 6.46 -11.31 -18.45
C ARG A 169 7.21 -12.19 -17.45
N LEU A 170 6.93 -12.08 -16.14
CA LEU A 170 7.68 -12.79 -15.10
C LEU A 170 7.03 -14.10 -14.65
N ARG A 171 5.70 -14.21 -14.75
CA ARG A 171 4.93 -15.37 -14.28
C ARG A 171 4.30 -16.19 -15.40
N GLY A 172 4.27 -15.66 -16.62
CA GLY A 172 3.85 -16.41 -17.82
C GLY A 172 2.35 -16.59 -17.95
N PHE A 173 1.54 -15.73 -17.31
CA PHE A 173 0.09 -15.75 -17.45
C PHE A 173 -0.51 -14.33 -17.54
N GLY A 174 -1.64 -14.22 -18.24
CA GLY A 174 -2.24 -12.94 -18.59
C GLY A 174 -1.51 -12.24 -19.74
N ASP A 175 -2.17 -11.24 -20.32
CA ASP A 175 -1.67 -10.52 -21.49
C ASP A 175 -1.03 -9.18 -21.12
N ILE A 176 0.07 -8.84 -21.81
CA ILE A 176 0.80 -7.59 -21.65
C ILE A 176 -0.07 -6.35 -21.91
N ASP A 177 -1.10 -6.46 -22.75
CA ASP A 177 -1.99 -5.38 -23.17
C ASP A 177 -3.45 -5.56 -22.69
N GLY A 178 -3.69 -6.49 -21.77
CA GLY A 178 -5.04 -6.90 -21.34
C GLY A 178 -5.81 -5.88 -20.49
N THR A 179 -5.62 -4.57 -20.67
CA THR A 179 -6.36 -3.52 -19.96
C THR A 179 -7.60 -3.04 -20.74
N ARG A 180 -8.50 -2.30 -20.08
CA ARG A 180 -9.67 -1.69 -20.71
C ARG A 180 -9.51 -0.18 -20.73
N LEU A 181 -9.96 0.44 -21.81
CA LEU A 181 -9.95 1.90 -21.97
C LEU A 181 -10.48 2.60 -20.70
N PRO A 182 -9.82 3.69 -20.25
CA PRO A 182 -8.77 4.43 -20.95
C PRO A 182 -7.35 3.84 -20.84
N LEU A 183 -7.16 2.83 -19.97
CA LEU A 183 -5.89 2.10 -19.87
C LEU A 183 -5.84 1.12 -21.06
N HIS A 184 -4.96 1.35 -22.02
CA HIS A 184 -4.81 0.49 -23.20
C HIS A 184 -3.35 0.21 -23.47
N GLY A 185 -3.08 -0.99 -23.99
CA GLY A 185 -1.71 -1.45 -24.23
C GLY A 185 -0.98 -1.90 -22.97
N GLY A 186 0.29 -2.24 -23.16
CA GLY A 186 1.26 -2.43 -22.08
C GLY A 186 1.90 -1.11 -21.66
N ILE A 187 2.98 -1.20 -20.90
CA ILE A 187 3.78 -0.07 -20.46
C ILE A 187 4.22 0.77 -21.68
N PRO A 188 4.11 2.11 -21.61
CA PRO A 188 4.61 2.99 -22.66
C PRO A 188 6.08 2.70 -22.98
N GLY A 189 6.40 2.49 -24.26
CA GLY A 189 7.74 2.13 -24.71
C GLY A 189 8.01 0.61 -24.82
N GLY A 190 7.07 -0.24 -24.36
CA GLY A 190 7.10 -1.69 -24.54
C GLY A 190 8.42 -2.32 -24.08
N ASP A 191 9.03 -3.15 -24.94
CA ASP A 191 10.28 -3.86 -24.62
C ASP A 191 11.46 -2.94 -24.29
N ALA A 192 11.53 -1.77 -24.93
CA ALA A 192 12.60 -0.81 -24.69
C ALA A 192 12.50 -0.18 -23.30
N GLU A 193 11.28 0.10 -22.83
CA GLU A 193 11.05 0.53 -21.45
C GLU A 193 11.32 -0.64 -20.49
N TRP A 194 10.76 -1.82 -20.75
CA TRP A 194 10.96 -3.01 -19.91
C TRP A 194 12.45 -3.34 -19.68
N ALA A 195 13.28 -3.20 -20.73
CA ALA A 195 14.71 -3.46 -20.64
C ALA A 195 15.43 -2.58 -19.59
N GLN A 196 14.92 -1.38 -19.30
CA GLN A 196 15.50 -0.47 -18.30
C GLN A 196 15.29 -0.99 -16.86
N TRP A 197 14.29 -1.85 -16.65
CA TRP A 197 13.94 -2.37 -15.33
C TRP A 197 14.69 -3.65 -14.95
N LYS A 198 15.44 -4.25 -15.88
CA LYS A 198 16.15 -5.52 -15.66
C LYS A 198 17.07 -5.49 -14.43
N SER A 199 17.81 -4.40 -14.24
CA SER A 199 18.74 -4.24 -13.11
C SER A 199 18.05 -4.30 -11.74
N VAL A 200 16.75 -4.00 -11.70
CA VAL A 200 15.93 -3.99 -10.48
C VAL A 200 15.13 -5.29 -10.35
N LEU A 201 14.60 -5.80 -11.46
CA LEU A 201 13.76 -7.00 -11.52
C LEU A 201 14.55 -8.31 -11.38
N GLU A 202 15.66 -8.46 -12.10
CA GLU A 202 16.40 -9.73 -12.17
C GLU A 202 16.96 -10.19 -10.80
N PRO A 203 17.53 -9.30 -9.96
CA PRO A 203 17.99 -9.71 -8.63
C PRO A 203 16.86 -10.20 -7.72
N LEU A 204 15.67 -9.57 -7.78
CA LEU A 204 14.53 -10.01 -6.98
C LEU A 204 13.91 -11.29 -7.57
N GLU A 205 13.92 -11.46 -8.89
CA GLU A 205 13.50 -12.70 -9.55
C GLU A 205 14.36 -13.90 -9.16
N ALA A 206 15.68 -13.71 -9.00
CA ALA A 206 16.55 -14.76 -8.49
C ALA A 206 16.16 -15.18 -7.07
N ILE A 207 15.87 -14.22 -6.18
CA ILE A 207 15.42 -14.49 -4.81
C ILE A 207 14.05 -15.17 -4.81
N GLU A 208 13.11 -14.65 -5.60
CA GLU A 208 11.77 -15.20 -5.75
C GLU A 208 11.82 -16.68 -6.15
N LYS A 209 12.70 -17.04 -7.10
CA LYS A 209 12.93 -18.43 -7.51
C LYS A 209 13.58 -19.26 -6.42
N SER A 210 14.54 -18.72 -5.67
CA SER A 210 15.22 -19.48 -4.60
C SER A 210 14.31 -19.80 -3.41
N LEU A 211 13.28 -18.97 -3.17
CA LEU A 211 12.24 -19.25 -2.19
C LEU A 211 11.24 -20.33 -2.66
N GLY A 212 11.34 -20.73 -3.93
CA GLY A 212 10.51 -21.73 -4.58
C GLY A 212 11.00 -23.16 -4.44
N GLY A 213 10.98 -23.67 -3.21
CA GLY A 213 11.31 -25.06 -2.89
C GLY A 213 10.30 -25.67 -1.93
N GLN A 214 9.05 -25.85 -2.39
CA GLN A 214 8.10 -26.90 -1.99
C GLN A 214 7.16 -27.18 -3.16
#